data_AF-A0A172U340-F1
#
_entry.id   AF-A0A172U340-F1
#
_cell.length_a   1.000
_cell.length_b   1.000
_cell.length_c   1.000
_cell.angle_alpha   90.00
_cell.angle_beta   90.00
_cell.angle_gamma   90.00
#
_symmetry.space_group_name_H-M   'P 1'
#
loop_
_entity.id
_entity.type
_entity.pdbx_description
1 polymer ?
#
loop_
_entity_poly.entity_id
_entity_poly.type
_entity_poly.pdbx_seq_one_letter_code
_entity_poly.pdbx_strand_id
1 'polypeptide(L)'
;MEPLTPAKRLTAIAAGIVLAAGAGVAIYREVARQPLAKLVRADLPLLELTVKLRDSANQDLDAANSLVGSNDEVPAGDERCPALVGGDAGSATVVDVFVKRPADCPKRAAWYVRKHPVALTLHFNQGEAFLQWWDQQAEVQRLLDNRFVKGLFFGLLQSLHVKAEQLNLQGIQGDFLLQVLRDAVGANAELHYDMAHGSQGWVIGYSRGASRFADQAMPALAGVLASSGYRVGKLPEPILEARIGLQKLFVTEYDGRIYLAQSLEALLNVLDSIAPEAGGGDAPLSLVLRSEAFVAHLLPVMAGAESYPIRWDFALNGAEPGWLSLPAASWQRQLHPRLFDGVVASMPHDAFAGFAASLALPPDLTGDDWRKLAAAGPAANPPGPEPAGIGVVWDFSPDDPAGAVGVVVANPGQPQASAAYTQYLKNQDLGAECAGGSLFLAASSANLLTRMKDACNKQSLSPLDWQRGAEKQRLQDAQLLAFVNPGAAARELFLAGGAGANQDANEFAPRWQQDYEAAKAAMRRDGDKLFGNLPLLSYAGRVADNAAGARLQGKLVAQAVAAAAD
;
A
#
# COMPACT_ATOMS: atom_id res chain seq x y z
N MET A 1 -37.79 61.02 -9.34
CA MET A 1 -37.46 59.65 -8.88
C MET A 1 -38.54 59.24 -7.89
N GLU A 2 -39.46 58.34 -8.27
CA GLU A 2 -40.47 57.83 -7.35
C GLU A 2 -39.81 57.03 -6.21
N PRO A 3 -40.25 57.19 -4.96
CA PRO A 3 -39.74 56.40 -3.85
C PRO A 3 -40.16 54.93 -3.99
N LEU A 4 -39.18 54.02 -3.97
CA LEU A 4 -39.41 52.57 -4.00
C LEU A 4 -40.37 52.17 -2.87
N THR A 5 -41.47 51.49 -3.23
CA THR A 5 -42.42 50.91 -2.27
C THR A 5 -41.71 49.88 -1.37
N PRO A 6 -42.20 49.63 -0.14
CA PRO A 6 -41.56 48.70 0.81
C PRO A 6 -41.26 47.31 0.22
N ALA A 7 -42.18 46.77 -0.60
CA ALA A 7 -41.98 45.52 -1.32
C ALA A 7 -40.82 45.58 -2.32
N LYS A 8 -40.73 46.65 -3.13
CA LYS A 8 -39.62 46.84 -4.09
C LYS A 8 -38.27 47.07 -3.38
N ARG A 9 -38.26 47.68 -2.19
CA ARG A 9 -37.05 47.80 -1.36
C ARG A 9 -36.58 46.44 -0.84
N LEU A 10 -37.50 45.59 -0.39
CA LEU A 10 -37.18 44.24 0.08
C LEU A 10 -36.65 43.37 -1.05
N THR A 11 -37.24 43.46 -2.25
CA THR A 11 -36.74 42.77 -3.44
C THR A 11 -35.37 43.30 -3.89
N ALA A 12 -35.13 44.62 -3.81
CA ALA A 12 -33.83 45.21 -4.15
C ALA A 12 -32.73 44.85 -3.13
N ILE A 13 -33.06 44.81 -1.84
CA ILE A 13 -32.14 44.36 -0.78
C ILE A 13 -31.86 42.86 -0.93
N ALA A 14 -32.89 42.04 -1.17
CA ALA A 14 -32.71 40.61 -1.42
C ALA A 14 -31.87 40.35 -2.68
N ALA A 15 -32.13 41.07 -3.78
CA ALA A 15 -31.34 40.99 -5.00
C ALA A 15 -29.89 41.46 -4.77
N GLY A 16 -29.68 42.52 -3.98
CA GLY A 16 -28.36 43.00 -3.58
C GLY A 16 -27.59 41.99 -2.74
N ILE A 17 -28.25 41.32 -1.78
CA ILE A 17 -27.65 40.25 -0.97
C ILE A 17 -27.31 39.04 -1.85
N VAL A 18 -28.20 38.62 -2.76
CA VAL A 18 -27.96 37.51 -3.68
C VAL A 18 -26.82 37.83 -4.66
N LEU A 19 -26.74 39.05 -5.18
CA LEU A 19 -25.64 39.50 -6.03
C LEU A 19 -24.31 39.61 -5.27
N ALA A 20 -24.32 40.12 -4.04
CA ALA A 20 -23.13 40.18 -3.19
C ALA A 20 -22.64 38.79 -2.78
N ALA A 21 -23.56 37.89 -2.42
CA ALA A 21 -23.25 36.49 -2.15
C ALA A 21 -22.74 35.77 -3.40
N GLY A 22 -23.38 36.00 -4.56
CA GLY A 22 -22.96 35.44 -5.85
C GLY A 22 -21.58 35.95 -6.30
N ALA A 23 -21.31 37.25 -6.18
CA ALA A 23 -20.01 37.84 -6.46
C ALA A 23 -18.94 37.34 -5.48
N GLY A 24 -19.28 37.21 -4.19
CA GLY A 24 -18.39 36.62 -3.19
C GLY A 24 -18.03 35.17 -3.51
N VAL A 25 -19.00 34.34 -3.89
CA VAL A 25 -18.77 32.95 -4.33
C VAL A 25 -17.94 32.90 -5.61
N ALA A 26 -18.19 33.78 -6.58
CA ALA A 26 -17.42 33.83 -7.82
C ALA A 26 -15.95 34.24 -7.58
N ILE A 27 -15.72 35.27 -6.77
CA ILE A 27 -14.37 35.72 -6.38
C ILE A 27 -13.65 34.61 -5.60
N TYR A 28 -14.34 33.96 -4.66
CA TYR A 28 -13.76 32.87 -3.88
C TYR A 28 -13.38 31.67 -4.74
N ARG A 29 -14.21 31.31 -5.74
CA ARG A 29 -13.88 30.28 -6.73
C ARG A 29 -12.69 30.66 -7.61
N GLU A 30 -12.58 31.92 -7.98
CA GLU A 30 -11.44 32.39 -8.78
C GLU A 30 -10.14 32.38 -7.97
N VAL A 31 -10.20 32.74 -6.69
CA VAL A 31 -9.07 32.61 -5.75
C VAL A 31 -8.69 31.15 -5.57
N ALA A 32 -9.67 30.27 -5.33
CA ALA A 32 -9.45 28.84 -5.12
C ALA A 32 -8.71 28.16 -6.29
N ARG A 33 -8.85 28.67 -7.52
CA ARG A 33 -8.18 28.15 -8.73
C ARG A 33 -6.75 28.66 -8.94
N GLN A 34 -6.26 29.57 -8.10
CA GLN A 34 -4.91 30.11 -8.26
C GLN A 34 -3.84 29.06 -7.91
N PRO A 35 -2.68 29.07 -8.59
CA PRO A 35 -1.56 28.20 -8.23
C PRO A 35 -1.20 28.33 -6.74
N LEU A 36 -0.78 27.22 -6.11
CA LEU A 36 -0.54 27.15 -4.67
C LEU A 36 0.35 28.30 -4.15
N ALA A 37 1.41 28.65 -4.88
CA ALA A 37 2.34 29.73 -4.55
C ALA A 37 1.67 31.10 -4.38
N LYS A 38 0.54 31.37 -5.05
CA LYS A 38 -0.22 32.63 -4.94
C LYS A 38 -1.18 32.64 -3.75
N LEU A 39 -1.51 31.48 -3.21
CA LEU A 39 -2.39 31.32 -2.04
C LEU A 39 -1.63 31.43 -0.71
N VAL A 40 -0.31 31.32 -0.74
CA VAL A 40 0.55 31.41 0.43
C VAL A 40 0.59 32.84 0.98
N ARG A 41 0.42 32.98 2.29
CA ARG A 41 0.58 34.28 2.97
C ARG A 41 2.03 34.78 2.89
N ALA A 42 2.20 36.10 2.72
CA ALA A 42 3.51 36.70 2.47
C ALA A 42 4.54 36.52 3.63
N ASP A 43 4.06 36.29 4.84
CA ASP A 43 4.85 36.09 6.06
C ASP A 43 5.11 34.60 6.38
N LEU A 44 4.63 33.66 5.57
CA LEU A 44 4.87 32.23 5.78
C LEU A 44 6.39 31.94 5.68
N PRO A 45 7.01 31.29 6.69
CA PRO A 45 8.42 30.93 6.60
C PRO A 45 8.62 29.84 5.55
N LEU A 46 9.32 30.20 4.47
CA LEU A 46 9.73 29.29 3.39
C LEU A 46 11.24 29.05 3.44
N LEU A 47 11.64 27.78 3.37
CA LEU A 47 13.02 27.33 3.27
C LEU A 47 13.33 26.88 1.84
N GLU A 48 14.45 27.32 1.27
CA GLU A 48 14.99 26.73 0.04
C GLU A 48 15.58 25.34 0.38
N LEU A 49 15.14 24.31 -0.34
CA LEU A 49 15.49 22.92 -0.07
C LEU A 49 16.41 22.38 -1.17
N THR A 50 17.64 22.01 -0.81
CA THR A 50 18.53 21.20 -1.65
C THR A 50 18.25 19.73 -1.35
N VAL A 51 17.54 19.04 -2.25
CA VAL A 51 17.20 17.63 -2.07
C VAL A 51 18.32 16.75 -2.60
N LYS A 52 18.85 15.87 -1.77
CA LYS A 52 19.85 14.85 -2.14
C LYS A 52 19.19 13.49 -2.13
N LEU A 53 19.06 12.91 -3.32
CA LEU A 53 18.51 11.57 -3.48
C LEU A 53 19.58 10.54 -3.17
N ARG A 54 19.22 9.49 -2.45
CA ARG A 54 20.13 8.41 -2.05
C ARG A 54 19.60 7.04 -2.41
N ASP A 55 20.48 6.12 -2.74
CA ASP A 55 20.11 4.72 -2.91
C ASP A 55 19.95 3.98 -1.57
N SER A 56 19.67 2.69 -1.63
CA SER A 56 19.57 1.82 -0.45
C SER A 56 20.89 1.65 0.31
N ALA A 57 22.03 1.93 -0.33
CA ALA A 57 23.37 1.93 0.27
C ALA A 57 23.77 3.31 0.85
N ASN A 58 22.84 4.27 0.88
CA ASN A 58 23.04 5.67 1.28
C ASN A 58 24.07 6.43 0.43
N GLN A 59 24.27 6.03 -0.82
CA GLN A 59 25.09 6.76 -1.79
C GLN A 59 24.24 7.81 -2.50
N ASP A 60 24.79 9.00 -2.70
CA ASP A 60 24.10 10.07 -3.43
C ASP A 60 23.92 9.67 -4.89
N LEU A 61 22.68 9.75 -5.37
CA LEU A 61 22.30 9.48 -6.75
C LEU A 61 22.47 10.74 -7.60
N ASP A 62 22.85 10.55 -8.87
CA ASP A 62 22.81 11.64 -9.84
C ASP A 62 21.37 12.11 -10.05
N ALA A 63 21.15 13.41 -9.82
CA ALA A 63 19.84 14.03 -9.90
C ALA A 63 19.57 14.72 -11.24
N ALA A 64 20.36 14.49 -12.29
CA ALA A 64 20.19 15.13 -13.60
C ALA A 64 18.76 14.98 -14.16
N ASN A 65 18.21 13.77 -14.09
CA ASN A 65 16.86 13.43 -14.58
C ASN A 65 15.79 13.39 -13.48
N SER A 66 16.12 13.85 -12.28
CA SER A 66 15.20 13.88 -11.15
C SER A 66 14.33 15.14 -11.17
N LEU A 67 13.06 14.98 -10.80
CA LEU A 67 12.08 16.06 -10.64
C LEU A 67 12.37 16.89 -9.39
N VAL A 68 12.88 16.29 -8.32
CA VAL A 68 13.05 16.98 -7.03
C VAL A 68 14.50 17.11 -6.58
N GLY A 69 15.36 16.16 -6.96
CA GLY A 69 16.77 16.09 -6.56
C GLY A 69 17.64 17.17 -7.19
N SER A 70 18.70 17.54 -6.48
CA SER A 70 19.72 18.52 -6.92
C SER A 70 21.14 17.97 -6.79
N ASN A 71 21.97 18.28 -7.79
CA ASN A 71 23.41 18.03 -7.79
C ASN A 71 24.20 19.16 -7.12
N ASP A 72 23.56 20.24 -6.68
CA ASP A 72 24.22 21.38 -6.01
C ASP A 72 24.89 20.96 -4.70
N GLU A 73 25.91 21.71 -4.27
CA GLU A 73 26.52 21.49 -2.96
C GLU A 73 25.52 21.72 -1.82
N VAL A 74 25.63 20.89 -0.78
CA VAL A 74 24.81 21.03 0.43
C VAL A 74 25.17 22.32 1.14
N PRO A 75 24.19 23.14 1.59
CA PRO A 75 24.47 24.38 2.30
C PRO A 75 25.34 24.12 3.54
N ALA A 76 26.54 24.71 3.57
CA ALA A 76 27.41 24.68 4.74
C ALA A 76 26.84 25.57 5.85
N GLY A 77 27.04 25.15 7.11
CA GLY A 77 26.68 25.91 8.30
C GLY A 77 27.91 26.37 9.05
N ASP A 78 27.72 27.34 9.94
CA ASP A 78 28.74 27.80 10.89
C ASP A 78 28.22 27.74 12.33
N GLU A 79 29.03 28.15 13.31
CA GLU A 79 28.67 28.12 14.74
C GLU A 79 27.44 28.99 15.07
N ARG A 80 27.15 30.03 14.28
CA ARG A 80 26.03 30.96 14.49
C ARG A 80 24.77 30.53 13.74
N CYS A 81 24.93 30.03 12.53
CA CYS A 81 23.91 29.57 11.62
C CYS A 81 24.21 28.12 11.24
N PRO A 82 23.90 27.15 12.13
CA PRO A 82 24.14 25.74 11.82
C PRO A 82 23.39 25.35 10.54
N ALA A 83 23.97 24.41 9.81
CA ALA A 83 23.39 23.87 8.58
C ALA A 83 22.08 23.19 8.94
N LEU A 84 21.01 23.48 8.20
CA LEU A 84 19.76 22.75 8.36
C LEU A 84 19.82 21.51 7.47
N VAL A 85 19.93 20.35 8.10
CA VAL A 85 20.03 19.05 7.43
C VAL A 85 18.98 18.13 8.03
N GLY A 86 18.08 17.61 7.21
CA GLY A 86 17.12 16.59 7.62
C GLY A 86 16.95 15.48 6.59
N GLY A 87 15.86 14.73 6.71
CA GLY A 87 15.60 13.53 5.92
C GLY A 87 16.22 12.28 6.53
N ASP A 88 16.49 11.26 5.69
CA ASP A 88 16.93 9.92 6.10
C ASP A 88 18.38 9.84 6.61
N ALA A 89 18.96 10.96 7.04
CA ALA A 89 20.32 11.03 7.55
C ALA A 89 20.37 10.76 9.05
N GLY A 90 21.23 9.82 9.48
CA GLY A 90 21.51 9.56 10.90
C GLY A 90 22.16 10.74 11.66
N SER A 91 22.55 11.80 10.94
CA SER A 91 23.11 13.05 11.45
C SER A 91 22.18 14.25 11.23
N ALA A 92 20.87 14.02 11.08
CA ALA A 92 19.87 15.09 11.03
C ALA A 92 20.17 16.11 12.14
N THR A 93 20.20 17.39 11.80
CA THR A 93 20.54 18.42 12.78
C THR A 93 19.41 18.47 13.80
N VAL A 94 19.68 17.96 15.00
CA VAL A 94 18.81 18.15 16.16
C VAL A 94 18.98 19.61 16.58
N VAL A 95 18.26 20.49 15.89
CA VAL A 95 18.15 21.88 16.32
C VAL A 95 17.21 21.87 17.52
N ASP A 96 17.74 22.17 18.70
CA ASP A 96 16.92 22.34 19.89
C ASP A 96 15.84 23.40 19.60
N VAL A 97 14.57 23.00 19.73
CA VAL A 97 13.39 23.83 19.43
C VAL A 97 13.36 25.11 20.27
N PHE A 98 14.08 25.13 21.41
CA PHE A 98 14.20 26.30 22.27
C PHE A 98 15.30 27.28 21.85
N VAL A 99 16.24 26.87 20.98
CA VAL A 99 17.30 27.74 20.46
C VAL A 99 16.80 28.48 19.23
N LYS A 100 16.42 29.75 19.40
CA LYS A 100 15.99 30.60 18.28
C LYS A 100 17.17 30.87 17.34
N ARG A 101 17.09 30.32 16.13
CA ARG A 101 18.01 30.66 15.04
C ARG A 101 17.88 32.16 14.71
N PRO A 102 19.00 32.91 14.58
CA PRO A 102 18.97 34.31 14.20
C PRO A 102 18.17 34.55 12.91
N ALA A 103 17.42 35.66 12.86
CA ALA A 103 16.54 35.98 11.73
C ALA A 103 17.30 36.28 10.43
N ASP A 104 18.59 36.63 10.52
CA ASP A 104 19.47 36.91 9.40
C ASP A 104 20.17 35.66 8.84
N CYS A 105 20.00 34.48 9.47
CA CYS A 105 20.55 33.25 8.94
C CYS A 105 19.93 32.88 7.58
N PRO A 106 20.72 32.30 6.65
CA PRO A 106 20.20 31.81 5.38
C PRO A 106 19.06 30.82 5.57
N LYS A 107 17.94 31.05 4.86
CA LYS A 107 16.76 30.18 4.83
C LYS A 107 16.95 29.03 3.84
N ARG A 108 18.04 28.29 3.99
CA ARG A 108 18.42 27.14 3.17
C ARG A 108 18.55 25.89 4.03
N ALA A 109 18.14 24.76 3.49
CA ALA A 109 18.27 23.44 4.11
C ALA A 109 18.67 22.39 3.06
N ALA A 110 19.36 21.35 3.49
CA ALA A 110 19.51 20.12 2.73
C ALA A 110 18.60 19.03 3.29
N TRP A 111 18.04 18.23 2.39
CA TRP A 111 17.17 17.12 2.74
C TRP A 111 17.61 15.88 2.01
N TYR A 112 17.94 14.83 2.76
CA TYR A 112 18.34 13.55 2.19
C TYR A 112 17.13 12.63 2.08
N VAL A 113 16.87 12.11 0.89
CA VAL A 113 15.70 11.26 0.63
C VAL A 113 16.16 9.96 0.01
N ARG A 114 15.80 8.83 0.63
CA ARG A 114 16.03 7.52 0.05
C ARG A 114 15.08 7.33 -1.12
N LYS A 115 15.65 7.20 -2.32
CA LYS A 115 14.90 6.93 -3.54
C LYS A 115 14.58 5.45 -3.63
N HIS A 116 13.31 5.15 -3.86
CA HIS A 116 12.83 3.77 -4.01
C HIS A 116 11.55 3.74 -4.85
N PRO A 117 11.33 2.73 -5.71
CA PRO A 117 10.08 2.62 -6.45
C PRO A 117 8.86 2.61 -5.52
N VAL A 118 7.79 3.31 -5.93
CA VAL A 118 6.50 3.27 -5.22
C VAL A 118 6.01 1.82 -5.19
N ALA A 119 5.83 1.24 -4.01
CA ALA A 119 5.54 -0.18 -3.88
C ALA A 119 4.13 -0.54 -4.34
N LEU A 120 3.16 0.28 -3.95
CA LEU A 120 1.78 0.13 -4.38
C LEU A 120 1.09 1.48 -4.60
N THR A 121 0.11 1.49 -5.49
CA THR A 121 -0.80 2.62 -5.71
C THR A 121 -2.22 2.11 -5.77
N LEU A 122 -3.09 2.67 -4.93
CA LEU A 122 -4.53 2.41 -4.93
C LEU A 122 -5.23 3.55 -5.68
N HIS A 123 -5.83 3.24 -6.82
CA HIS A 123 -6.54 4.18 -7.68
C HIS A 123 -8.04 4.13 -7.40
N PHE A 124 -8.63 5.29 -7.10
CA PHE A 124 -10.06 5.47 -6.93
C PHE A 124 -10.70 5.91 -8.26
N ASN A 125 -10.75 4.99 -9.23
CA ASN A 125 -11.21 5.28 -10.60
C ASN A 125 -12.69 5.74 -10.64
N GLN A 126 -13.53 5.23 -9.72
CA GLN A 126 -14.92 5.66 -9.55
C GLN A 126 -15.17 6.06 -8.10
N GLY A 127 -14.48 7.12 -7.65
CA GLY A 127 -14.50 7.59 -6.26
C GLY A 127 -15.89 7.79 -5.66
N GLU A 128 -16.82 8.43 -6.39
CA GLU A 128 -18.19 8.63 -5.89
C GLU A 128 -18.93 7.31 -5.65
N ALA A 129 -18.82 6.35 -6.57
CA ALA A 129 -19.42 5.03 -6.43
C ALA A 129 -18.81 4.27 -5.25
N PHE A 130 -17.48 4.36 -5.09
CA PHE A 130 -16.77 3.78 -3.94
C PHE A 130 -17.25 4.38 -2.62
N LEU A 131 -17.38 5.70 -2.51
CA LEU A 131 -17.85 6.37 -1.29
C LEU A 131 -19.29 6.00 -0.94
N GLN A 132 -20.17 5.94 -1.94
CA GLN A 132 -21.55 5.49 -1.74
C GLN A 132 -21.60 4.04 -1.25
N TRP A 133 -20.82 3.16 -1.86
CA TRP A 133 -20.67 1.78 -1.41
C TRP A 133 -20.16 1.73 0.03
N TRP A 134 -19.06 2.44 0.33
CA TRP A 134 -18.41 2.48 1.65
C TRP A 134 -19.36 2.90 2.76
N ASP A 135 -20.16 3.95 2.52
CA ASP A 135 -21.12 4.46 3.50
C ASP A 135 -22.29 3.50 3.74
N GLN A 136 -22.67 2.71 2.72
CA GLN A 136 -23.82 1.81 2.78
C GLN A 136 -23.46 0.38 3.23
N GLN A 137 -22.19 -0.01 3.19
CA GLN A 137 -21.77 -1.35 3.58
C GLN A 137 -21.75 -1.56 5.10
N ALA A 138 -22.64 -2.42 5.59
CA ALA A 138 -22.76 -2.74 7.01
C ALA A 138 -21.48 -3.38 7.59
N GLU A 139 -20.74 -4.16 6.80
CA GLU A 139 -19.46 -4.75 7.16
C GLU A 139 -18.38 -3.69 7.38
N VAL A 140 -18.32 -2.68 6.50
CA VAL A 140 -17.39 -1.55 6.62
C VAL A 140 -17.71 -0.73 7.86
N GLN A 141 -18.98 -0.41 8.10
CA GLN A 141 -19.39 0.33 9.30
C GLN A 141 -19.05 -0.46 10.57
N ARG A 142 -19.30 -1.78 10.60
CA ARG A 142 -18.89 -2.66 11.71
C ARG A 142 -17.38 -2.67 11.94
N LEU A 143 -16.57 -2.67 10.87
CA LEU A 143 -15.12 -2.61 10.96
C LEU A 143 -14.66 -1.27 11.57
N LEU A 144 -15.18 -0.15 11.06
CA LEU A 144 -14.86 1.18 11.56
C LEU A 144 -15.30 1.38 13.02
N ASP A 145 -16.41 0.75 13.41
CA ASP A 145 -16.90 0.81 14.78
C ASP A 145 -16.14 -0.09 15.76
N ASN A 146 -15.34 -1.02 15.25
CA ASN A 146 -14.56 -1.93 16.07
C ASN A 146 -13.53 -1.16 16.92
N ARG A 147 -13.50 -1.46 18.23
CA ARG A 147 -12.58 -0.82 19.19
C ARG A 147 -11.11 -1.01 18.81
N PHE A 148 -10.77 -2.17 18.25
CA PHE A 148 -9.43 -2.47 17.76
C PHE A 148 -9.02 -1.49 16.65
N VAL A 149 -9.87 -1.33 15.63
CA VAL A 149 -9.63 -0.41 14.50
C VAL A 149 -9.56 1.04 15.00
N LYS A 150 -10.48 1.43 15.89
CA LYS A 150 -10.47 2.76 16.53
C LYS A 150 -9.17 3.03 17.30
N GLY A 151 -8.63 2.03 17.98
CA GLY A 151 -7.34 2.12 18.69
C GLY A 151 -6.16 2.25 17.73
N LEU A 152 -6.09 1.38 16.72
CA LEU A 152 -4.98 1.35 15.74
C LEU A 152 -4.86 2.67 14.97
N PHE A 153 -5.99 3.26 14.60
CA PHE A 153 -6.04 4.50 13.81
C PHE A 153 -6.41 5.73 14.63
N PHE A 154 -6.29 5.69 15.95
CA PHE A 154 -6.76 6.76 16.85
C PHE A 154 -6.32 8.15 16.41
N GLY A 155 -5.02 8.35 16.15
CA GLY A 155 -4.48 9.65 15.76
C GLY A 155 -5.03 10.19 14.44
N LEU A 156 -5.29 9.30 13.47
CA LEU A 156 -5.92 9.67 12.20
C LEU A 156 -7.40 9.98 12.41
N LEU A 157 -8.15 9.06 13.03
CA LEU A 157 -9.59 9.19 13.28
C LEU A 157 -9.93 10.45 14.09
N GLN A 158 -9.14 10.78 15.11
CA GLN A 158 -9.31 12.04 15.85
C GLN A 158 -9.12 13.27 14.95
N SER A 159 -8.14 13.22 14.06
CA SER A 159 -7.82 14.35 13.17
C SER A 159 -8.85 14.51 12.05
N LEU A 160 -9.49 13.41 11.61
CA LEU A 160 -10.59 13.44 10.64
C LEU A 160 -11.79 14.24 11.16
N HIS A 161 -12.08 14.15 12.47
CA HIS A 161 -13.21 14.82 13.11
C HIS A 161 -12.88 16.20 13.71
N VAL A 162 -11.71 16.76 13.37
CA VAL A 162 -11.40 18.15 13.70
C VAL A 162 -12.29 19.06 12.84
N LYS A 163 -13.06 19.88 13.53
CA LYS A 163 -14.02 20.80 12.92
C LYS A 163 -13.33 22.02 12.33
N ALA A 164 -13.73 22.45 11.13
CA ALA A 164 -13.22 23.67 10.48
C ALA A 164 -13.36 24.91 11.39
N GLU A 165 -14.40 24.93 12.22
CA GLU A 165 -14.68 25.95 13.22
C GLU A 165 -13.63 25.97 14.34
N GLN A 166 -13.12 24.80 14.75
CA GLN A 166 -12.03 24.70 15.74
C GLN A 166 -10.70 25.21 15.17
N LEU A 167 -10.58 25.21 13.84
CA LEU A 167 -9.43 25.71 13.09
C LEU A 167 -9.59 27.18 12.67
N ASN A 168 -10.69 27.85 13.08
CA ASN A 168 -11.04 29.22 12.70
C ASN A 168 -11.12 29.46 11.18
N LEU A 169 -11.56 28.46 10.41
CA LEU A 169 -11.69 28.58 8.96
C LEU A 169 -13.01 29.26 8.59
N GLN A 170 -12.94 30.51 8.13
CA GLN A 170 -14.13 31.25 7.72
C GLN A 170 -14.72 30.68 6.43
N GLY A 171 -16.04 30.45 6.41
CA GLY A 171 -16.75 29.98 5.22
C GLY A 171 -16.74 28.45 5.00
N ILE A 172 -16.06 27.69 5.87
CA ILE A 172 -16.00 26.23 5.83
C ILE A 172 -16.55 25.69 7.15
N GLN A 173 -17.37 24.63 7.10
CA GLN A 173 -18.05 24.06 8.28
C GLN A 173 -17.93 22.53 8.30
N GLY A 174 -17.88 21.96 9.52
CA GLY A 174 -17.83 20.53 9.74
C GLY A 174 -16.42 19.93 9.69
N ASP A 175 -16.34 18.60 9.56
CA ASP A 175 -15.12 17.81 9.67
C ASP A 175 -14.16 18.09 8.49
N PHE A 176 -13.19 18.98 8.71
CA PHE A 176 -12.42 19.58 7.62
C PHE A 176 -11.59 18.56 6.84
N LEU A 177 -10.72 17.82 7.53
CA LEU A 177 -9.85 16.83 6.90
C LEU A 177 -10.67 15.68 6.28
N LEU A 178 -11.75 15.25 6.93
CA LEU A 178 -12.64 14.23 6.39
C LEU A 178 -13.29 14.69 5.07
N GLN A 179 -13.80 15.92 5.01
CA GLN A 179 -14.39 16.47 3.78
C GLN A 179 -13.34 16.60 2.67
N VAL A 180 -12.13 17.07 2.97
CA VAL A 180 -11.02 17.13 1.99
C VAL A 180 -10.71 15.74 1.43
N LEU A 181 -10.54 14.73 2.29
CA LEU A 181 -10.19 13.38 1.85
C LEU A 181 -11.32 12.70 1.08
N ARG A 182 -12.58 12.90 1.48
CA ARG A 182 -13.73 12.37 0.74
C ARG A 182 -13.88 13.02 -0.63
N ASP A 183 -13.72 14.34 -0.72
CA ASP A 183 -13.76 15.04 -2.01
C ASP A 183 -12.56 14.64 -2.90
N ALA A 184 -11.38 14.45 -2.31
CA ALA A 184 -10.21 13.92 -3.01
C ALA A 184 -10.50 12.54 -3.62
N VAL A 185 -11.09 11.61 -2.84
CA VAL A 185 -11.51 10.29 -3.35
C VAL A 185 -12.46 10.44 -4.54
N GLY A 186 -13.45 11.33 -4.46
CA GLY A 186 -14.35 11.64 -5.58
C GLY A 186 -13.66 12.28 -6.79
N ALA A 187 -12.46 12.83 -6.61
CA ALA A 187 -11.68 13.55 -7.62
C ALA A 187 -10.50 12.73 -8.17
N ASN A 188 -10.74 11.45 -8.49
CA ASN A 188 -9.75 10.52 -9.04
C ASN A 188 -8.49 10.40 -8.17
N ALA A 189 -8.66 10.20 -6.86
CA ALA A 189 -7.54 10.03 -5.95
C ALA A 189 -6.69 8.80 -6.28
N GLU A 190 -5.42 8.91 -5.91
CA GLU A 190 -4.43 7.85 -5.90
C GLU A 190 -3.77 7.85 -4.54
N LEU A 191 -3.77 6.71 -3.87
CA LEU A 191 -3.06 6.52 -2.61
C LEU A 191 -1.81 5.69 -2.89
N HIS A 192 -0.66 6.35 -2.90
CA HIS A 192 0.64 5.74 -3.06
C HIS A 192 1.19 5.30 -1.70
N TYR A 193 1.94 4.20 -1.71
CA TYR A 193 2.70 3.74 -0.57
C TYR A 193 4.17 3.58 -0.95
N ASP A 194 4.99 4.37 -0.27
CA ASP A 194 6.43 4.31 -0.32
C ASP A 194 6.97 3.50 0.83
N MET A 195 7.40 2.27 0.53
CA MET A 195 7.89 1.37 1.56
C MET A 195 9.23 1.81 2.18
N ALA A 196 10.02 2.65 1.50
CA ALA A 196 11.30 3.10 2.05
C ALA A 196 11.13 3.96 3.31
N HIS A 197 9.97 4.61 3.45
CA HIS A 197 9.61 5.48 4.57
C HIS A 197 8.55 4.87 5.51
N GLY A 198 8.30 3.56 5.38
CA GLY A 198 7.52 2.78 6.35
C GLY A 198 6.14 3.34 6.64
N SER A 199 5.81 3.56 7.92
CA SER A 199 4.49 4.03 8.35
C SER A 199 4.14 5.45 7.88
N GLN A 200 5.13 6.25 7.48
CA GLN A 200 4.93 7.60 6.97
C GLN A 200 4.96 7.69 5.44
N GLY A 201 5.14 6.55 4.76
CA GLY A 201 5.22 6.42 3.30
C GLY A 201 3.92 6.69 2.52
N TRP A 202 2.85 7.12 3.18
CA TRP A 202 1.55 7.31 2.56
C TRP A 202 1.42 8.71 1.92
N VAL A 203 1.11 8.72 0.63
CA VAL A 203 0.89 9.95 -0.15
C VAL A 203 -0.40 9.80 -0.94
N ILE A 204 -1.36 10.72 -0.74
CA ILE A 204 -2.58 10.78 -1.55
C ILE A 204 -2.47 11.91 -2.56
N GLY A 205 -2.60 11.60 -3.85
CA GLY A 205 -2.68 12.56 -4.95
C GLY A 205 -4.08 12.59 -5.55
N TYR A 206 -4.67 13.76 -5.80
CA TYR A 206 -5.99 13.86 -6.44
C TYR A 206 -6.04 14.98 -7.49
N SER A 207 -6.95 14.85 -8.46
CA SER A 207 -7.12 15.85 -9.51
C SER A 207 -7.74 17.12 -8.95
N ARG A 208 -6.99 18.23 -9.01
CA ARG A 208 -7.47 19.51 -8.49
C ARG A 208 -8.73 19.97 -9.22
N GLY A 209 -8.71 19.89 -10.55
CA GLY A 209 -9.81 20.34 -11.40
C GLY A 209 -11.09 19.51 -11.28
N ALA A 210 -11.00 18.26 -10.79
CA ALA A 210 -12.15 17.42 -10.50
C ALA A 210 -12.71 17.61 -9.08
N SER A 211 -11.89 18.16 -8.15
CA SER A 211 -12.29 18.40 -6.77
C SER A 211 -13.17 19.64 -6.65
N ARG A 212 -14.24 19.57 -5.85
CA ARG A 212 -15.16 20.71 -5.65
C ARG A 212 -14.90 21.41 -4.32
N PHE A 213 -14.70 20.63 -3.27
CA PHE A 213 -14.48 21.12 -1.93
C PHE A 213 -13.00 21.30 -1.63
N ALA A 214 -12.14 20.35 -2.03
CA ALA A 214 -10.71 20.42 -1.74
C ALA A 214 -10.06 21.63 -2.42
N ASP A 215 -10.43 21.95 -3.67
CA ASP A 215 -10.02 23.19 -4.33
C ASP A 215 -10.46 24.45 -3.55
N GLN A 216 -11.72 24.48 -3.08
CA GLN A 216 -12.23 25.56 -2.23
C GLN A 216 -11.50 25.65 -0.88
N ALA A 217 -11.01 24.54 -0.35
CA ALA A 217 -10.26 24.49 0.89
C ALA A 217 -8.79 24.92 0.72
N MET A 218 -8.25 25.00 -0.51
CA MET A 218 -6.84 25.34 -0.74
C MET A 218 -6.41 26.69 -0.16
N PRO A 219 -7.18 27.80 -0.30
CA PRO A 219 -6.83 29.06 0.36
C PRO A 219 -6.76 28.95 1.89
N ALA A 220 -7.62 28.12 2.50
CA ALA A 220 -7.57 27.87 3.94
C ALA A 220 -6.34 27.03 4.33
N LEU A 221 -6.04 25.97 3.56
CA LEU A 221 -4.86 25.13 3.77
C LEU A 221 -3.56 25.92 3.61
N ALA A 222 -3.40 26.65 2.50
CA ALA A 222 -2.18 27.36 2.16
C ALA A 222 -2.02 28.70 2.89
N GLY A 223 -3.12 29.43 3.09
CA GLY A 223 -3.11 30.78 3.67
C GLY A 223 -3.25 30.80 5.19
N VAL A 224 -3.98 29.85 5.77
CA VAL A 224 -4.31 29.85 7.21
C VAL A 224 -3.58 28.73 7.96
N LEU A 225 -3.75 27.48 7.51
CA LEU A 225 -3.26 26.29 8.23
C LEU A 225 -1.77 26.02 8.04
N ALA A 226 -1.18 26.46 6.93
CA ALA A 226 0.24 26.30 6.69
C ALA A 226 1.05 26.99 7.80
N SER A 227 1.94 26.24 8.45
CA SER A 227 2.86 26.74 9.46
C SER A 227 4.21 27.13 8.86
N SER A 228 4.62 26.42 7.82
CA SER A 228 5.92 26.54 7.15
C SER A 228 5.83 25.98 5.73
N GLY A 229 6.87 26.18 4.93
CA GLY A 229 6.99 25.50 3.65
C GLY A 229 8.41 25.42 3.12
N TYR A 230 8.55 24.74 2.00
CA TYR A 230 9.79 24.38 1.37
C TYR A 230 9.72 24.69 -0.13
N ARG A 231 10.73 25.38 -0.66
CA ARG A 231 10.91 25.62 -2.09
C ARG A 231 11.94 24.65 -2.62
N VAL A 232 11.51 23.71 -3.45
CA VAL A 232 12.37 22.78 -4.18
C VAL A 232 12.62 23.37 -5.55
N GLY A 233 13.88 23.59 -5.94
CA GLY A 233 14.21 24.43 -7.10
C GLY A 233 13.62 23.96 -8.44
N LYS A 234 13.34 22.67 -8.58
CA LYS A 234 12.76 22.06 -9.79
C LYS A 234 11.24 21.87 -9.75
N LEU A 235 10.61 22.07 -8.58
CA LEU A 235 9.16 22.03 -8.48
C LEU A 235 8.56 23.42 -8.76
N PRO A 236 7.46 23.49 -9.53
CA PRO A 236 6.81 24.77 -9.83
C PRO A 236 6.16 25.38 -8.58
N GLU A 237 5.65 24.54 -7.68
CA GLU A 237 4.89 24.94 -6.50
C GLU A 237 5.65 24.58 -5.21
N PRO A 238 5.52 25.40 -4.14
CA PRO A 238 6.16 25.11 -2.87
C PRO A 238 5.45 23.94 -2.17
N ILE A 239 6.20 23.21 -1.35
CA ILE A 239 5.64 22.21 -0.44
C ILE A 239 5.28 22.92 0.87
N LEU A 240 4.02 22.87 1.27
CA LEU A 240 3.51 23.49 2.49
C LEU A 240 3.37 22.45 3.60
N GLU A 241 3.79 22.80 4.81
CA GLU A 241 3.54 22.02 6.01
C GLU A 241 2.32 22.59 6.74
N ALA A 242 1.32 21.76 6.98
CA ALA A 242 0.13 22.09 7.76
C ALA A 242 -0.09 21.06 8.88
N ARG A 243 -0.66 21.50 10.00
CA ARG A 243 -1.07 20.62 11.10
C ARG A 243 -2.58 20.66 11.25
N ILE A 244 -3.22 19.48 11.19
CA ILE A 244 -4.66 19.32 11.40
C ILE A 244 -4.84 18.25 12.47
N GLY A 245 -5.26 18.68 13.66
CA GLY A 245 -5.33 17.80 14.83
C GLY A 245 -3.95 17.23 15.18
N LEU A 246 -3.86 15.91 15.19
CA LEU A 246 -2.63 15.16 15.48
C LEU A 246 -1.81 14.85 14.22
N GLN A 247 -2.33 15.16 13.02
CA GLN A 247 -1.64 14.93 11.76
C GLN A 247 -0.83 16.13 11.34
N LYS A 248 0.45 15.90 11.01
CA LYS A 248 1.29 16.81 10.24
C LYS A 248 1.22 16.35 8.78
N LEU A 249 0.86 17.26 7.89
CA LEU A 249 0.66 16.99 6.47
C LEU A 249 1.55 17.91 5.63
N PHE A 250 2.13 17.34 4.59
CA PHE A 250 2.86 18.07 3.56
C PHE A 250 2.02 18.13 2.30
N VAL A 251 1.86 19.33 1.75
CA VAL A 251 0.94 19.62 0.65
C VAL A 251 1.69 20.27 -0.50
N THR A 252 1.54 19.78 -1.71
CA THR A 252 2.04 20.47 -2.91
C THR A 252 1.15 20.20 -4.11
N GLU A 253 1.32 21.01 -5.14
CA GLU A 253 0.64 20.85 -6.42
C GLU A 253 1.67 20.51 -7.50
N TYR A 254 1.39 19.45 -8.25
CA TYR A 254 2.22 19.04 -9.38
C TYR A 254 1.34 18.40 -10.46
N ASP A 255 1.55 18.81 -11.71
CA ASP A 255 0.83 18.30 -12.89
C ASP A 255 -0.70 18.30 -12.74
N GLY A 256 -1.27 19.40 -12.21
CA GLY A 256 -2.71 19.54 -12.01
C GLY A 256 -3.31 18.67 -10.90
N ARG A 257 -2.47 17.99 -10.11
CA ARG A 257 -2.86 17.19 -8.94
C ARG A 257 -2.34 17.82 -7.65
N ILE A 258 -3.14 17.72 -6.59
CA ILE A 258 -2.70 18.05 -5.23
C ILE A 258 -2.23 16.76 -4.56
N TYR A 259 -1.06 16.80 -3.95
CA TYR A 259 -0.48 15.71 -3.17
C TYR A 259 -0.48 16.07 -1.69
N LEU A 260 -0.96 15.16 -0.84
CA LEU A 260 -0.95 15.24 0.61
C LEU A 260 -0.17 14.04 1.16
N ALA A 261 0.84 14.29 1.98
CA ALA A 261 1.70 13.25 2.56
C ALA A 261 1.88 13.41 4.06
N GLN A 262 2.14 12.30 4.76
CA GLN A 262 2.47 12.33 6.19
C GLN A 262 3.94 12.68 6.47
N SER A 263 4.83 12.49 5.49
CA SER A 263 6.23 12.93 5.56
C SER A 263 6.66 13.67 4.29
N LEU A 264 7.69 14.51 4.45
CA LEU A 264 8.28 15.25 3.34
C LEU A 264 9.06 14.30 2.43
N GLU A 265 9.73 13.31 3.01
CA GLU A 265 10.54 12.32 2.35
C GLU A 265 9.70 11.44 1.42
N ALA A 266 8.56 10.93 1.93
CA ALA A 266 7.62 10.15 1.13
C ALA A 266 7.04 10.97 -0.01
N LEU A 267 6.67 12.23 0.24
CA LEU A 267 6.18 13.14 -0.80
C LEU A 267 7.22 13.33 -1.91
N LEU A 268 8.47 13.63 -1.53
CA LEU A 268 9.56 13.87 -2.48
C LEU A 268 9.87 12.62 -3.29
N ASN A 269 9.96 11.45 -2.65
CA ASN A 269 10.24 10.20 -3.36
C ASN A 269 9.08 9.80 -4.28
N VAL A 270 7.83 9.94 -3.84
CA VAL A 270 6.65 9.66 -4.69
C VAL A 270 6.65 10.58 -5.90
N LEU A 271 6.78 11.90 -5.73
CA LEU A 271 6.84 12.84 -6.85
C LEU A 271 7.94 12.50 -7.86
N ASP A 272 9.10 12.04 -7.38
CA ASP A 272 10.23 11.65 -8.23
C ASP A 272 10.10 10.25 -8.87
N SER A 273 9.21 9.40 -8.34
CA SER A 273 9.10 7.97 -8.68
C SER A 273 7.73 7.56 -9.25
N ILE A 274 6.77 8.49 -9.37
CA ILE A 274 5.51 8.27 -10.06
C ILE A 274 5.82 7.91 -11.52
N ALA A 275 5.42 6.69 -11.91
CA ALA A 275 5.47 6.27 -13.29
C ALA A 275 4.27 6.88 -14.05
N PRO A 276 4.39 7.12 -15.37
CA PRO A 276 3.25 7.54 -16.19
C PRO A 276 2.09 6.54 -16.06
N GLU A 277 0.86 7.03 -15.91
CA GLU A 277 -0.34 6.20 -15.74
C GLU A 277 -0.44 5.12 -16.84
N ALA A 278 -0.39 3.84 -16.45
CA ALA A 278 -0.77 2.75 -17.33
C ALA A 278 -2.31 2.68 -17.35
N GLY A 279 -2.93 3.50 -18.20
CA GLY A 279 -4.36 3.46 -18.57
C GLY A 279 -5.35 3.08 -17.46
N GLY A 280 -6.09 4.06 -16.94
CA GLY A 280 -7.23 3.84 -16.05
C GLY A 280 -8.14 2.74 -16.62
N GLY A 281 -8.41 1.72 -15.80
CA GLY A 281 -9.30 0.62 -16.21
C GLY A 281 -10.67 0.78 -15.59
N ASP A 282 -11.65 0.08 -16.14
CA ASP A 282 -13.07 0.29 -15.82
C ASP A 282 -13.48 -0.08 -14.38
N ALA A 283 -12.61 -0.75 -13.64
CA ALA A 283 -12.88 -1.15 -12.27
C ALA A 283 -12.98 0.07 -11.35
N PRO A 284 -13.95 0.12 -10.43
CA PRO A 284 -14.14 1.28 -9.54
C PRO A 284 -12.95 1.53 -8.60
N LEU A 285 -12.24 0.47 -8.22
CA LEU A 285 -11.04 0.53 -7.39
C LEU A 285 -9.98 -0.40 -7.99
N SER A 286 -8.74 0.06 -8.08
CA SER A 286 -7.62 -0.73 -8.59
C SER A 286 -6.39 -0.56 -7.71
N LEU A 287 -5.75 -1.66 -7.32
CA LEU A 287 -4.45 -1.66 -6.65
C LEU A 287 -3.38 -2.10 -7.66
N VAL A 288 -2.40 -1.24 -7.93
CA VAL A 288 -1.21 -1.59 -8.70
C VAL A 288 -0.07 -1.87 -7.74
N LEU A 289 0.47 -3.08 -7.78
CA LEU A 289 1.65 -3.52 -7.05
C LEU A 289 2.85 -3.52 -8.00
N ARG A 290 3.91 -2.78 -7.68
CA ARG A 290 5.12 -2.69 -8.49
C ARG A 290 6.16 -3.66 -7.96
N SER A 291 6.34 -4.79 -8.65
CA SER A 291 7.26 -5.85 -8.20
C SER A 291 8.71 -5.35 -8.05
N GLU A 292 9.12 -4.31 -8.78
CA GLU A 292 10.48 -3.77 -8.75
C GLU A 292 10.83 -3.08 -7.43
N ALA A 293 9.82 -2.66 -6.66
CA ALA A 293 10.02 -2.20 -5.29
C ALA A 293 10.50 -3.34 -4.38
N PHE A 294 10.10 -4.57 -4.67
CA PHE A 294 10.41 -5.74 -3.84
C PHE A 294 11.63 -6.50 -4.37
N VAL A 295 11.82 -6.55 -5.70
CA VAL A 295 12.79 -7.47 -6.33
C VAL A 295 13.43 -6.89 -7.61
N ALA A 296 14.29 -5.87 -7.48
CA ALA A 296 14.85 -5.15 -8.63
C ALA A 296 15.71 -6.00 -9.61
N HIS A 297 16.56 -6.89 -9.10
CA HIS A 297 17.54 -7.61 -9.95
C HIS A 297 16.99 -8.88 -10.62
N LEU A 298 15.85 -9.40 -10.17
CA LEU A 298 15.25 -10.63 -10.73
C LEU A 298 14.20 -10.34 -11.80
N LEU A 299 13.72 -9.10 -11.93
CA LEU A 299 12.64 -8.78 -12.88
C LEU A 299 13.08 -8.75 -14.34
N PRO A 300 14.20 -8.13 -14.74
CA PRO A 300 14.63 -8.15 -16.14
C PRO A 300 14.80 -9.58 -16.65
N VAL A 301 15.20 -10.45 -15.74
CA VAL A 301 15.42 -11.87 -15.94
C VAL A 301 14.10 -12.64 -16.12
N MET A 302 13.18 -12.48 -15.18
CA MET A 302 11.95 -13.28 -15.10
C MET A 302 10.80 -12.73 -15.94
N ALA A 303 10.67 -11.40 -16.00
CA ALA A 303 9.61 -10.71 -16.73
C ALA A 303 10.07 -10.26 -18.13
N GLY A 304 11.38 -10.16 -18.38
CA GLY A 304 11.90 -9.51 -19.58
C GLY A 304 11.77 -7.98 -19.55
N ALA A 305 11.55 -7.39 -18.37
CA ALA A 305 11.31 -5.97 -18.19
C ALA A 305 11.86 -5.48 -16.83
N GLU A 306 12.25 -4.21 -16.75
CA GLU A 306 12.74 -3.58 -15.52
C GLU A 306 11.61 -3.31 -14.50
N SER A 307 10.38 -3.19 -14.98
CA SER A 307 9.17 -3.00 -14.18
C SER A 307 8.15 -4.10 -14.46
N TYR A 308 7.42 -4.54 -13.43
CA TYR A 308 6.36 -5.53 -13.59
C TYR A 308 5.15 -5.17 -12.71
N PRO A 309 4.27 -4.27 -13.20
CA PRO A 309 3.13 -3.78 -12.43
C PRO A 309 1.99 -4.80 -12.45
N ILE A 310 1.77 -5.45 -11.32
CA ILE A 310 0.64 -6.36 -11.11
C ILE A 310 -0.58 -5.53 -10.74
N ARG A 311 -1.68 -5.69 -11.48
CA ARG A 311 -2.91 -4.90 -11.25
C ARG A 311 -4.00 -5.76 -10.66
N TRP A 312 -4.58 -5.31 -9.55
CA TRP A 312 -5.67 -5.95 -8.87
C TRP A 312 -6.90 -5.05 -8.88
N ASP A 313 -7.89 -5.42 -9.67
CA ASP A 313 -9.13 -4.69 -9.84
C ASP A 313 -10.19 -5.23 -8.89
N PHE A 314 -10.88 -4.34 -8.17
CA PHE A 314 -11.95 -4.70 -7.25
C PHE A 314 -13.29 -4.20 -7.80
N ALA A 315 -14.30 -5.06 -7.78
CA ALA A 315 -15.67 -4.64 -8.01
C ALA A 315 -16.29 -4.15 -6.68
N LEU A 316 -17.26 -3.23 -6.76
CA LEU A 316 -18.06 -2.79 -5.60
C LEU A 316 -19.31 -3.67 -5.39
N ASN A 317 -19.32 -4.88 -5.95
CA ASN A 317 -20.39 -5.86 -5.73
C ASN A 317 -19.91 -6.90 -4.71
N GLY A 318 -20.75 -7.26 -3.74
CA GLY A 318 -20.35 -8.12 -2.62
C GLY A 318 -20.05 -9.58 -2.98
N ALA A 319 -20.26 -9.97 -4.25
CA ALA A 319 -20.11 -11.36 -4.70
C ALA A 319 -18.81 -11.62 -5.47
N GLU A 320 -18.17 -10.59 -6.02
CA GLU A 320 -16.98 -10.73 -6.85
C GLU A 320 -15.89 -9.75 -6.40
N PRO A 321 -14.75 -10.24 -5.87
CA PRO A 321 -13.66 -9.36 -5.47
C PRO A 321 -12.87 -8.82 -6.68
N GLY A 322 -13.39 -9.00 -7.90
CA GLY A 322 -12.85 -8.50 -9.16
C GLY A 322 -11.80 -9.43 -9.78
N TRP A 323 -10.73 -8.84 -10.32
CA TRP A 323 -9.76 -9.53 -11.18
C TRP A 323 -8.33 -9.22 -10.77
N LEU A 324 -7.47 -10.23 -10.81
CA LEU A 324 -6.01 -10.05 -10.72
C LEU A 324 -5.41 -10.18 -12.11
N SER A 325 -4.76 -9.12 -12.58
CA SER A 325 -4.16 -9.00 -13.91
C SER A 325 -2.65 -8.99 -13.79
N LEU A 326 -2.01 -9.96 -14.44
CA LEU A 326 -0.57 -10.10 -14.55
C LEU A 326 -0.14 -9.67 -15.96
N PRO A 327 0.79 -8.71 -16.11
CA PRO A 327 1.32 -8.35 -17.42
C PRO A 327 1.92 -9.56 -18.13
N ALA A 328 2.08 -9.45 -19.45
CA ALA A 328 2.80 -10.47 -20.21
C ALA A 328 4.22 -10.65 -19.66
N ALA A 329 4.63 -11.90 -19.46
CA ALA A 329 5.97 -12.27 -19.00
C ALA A 329 6.49 -13.48 -19.76
N SER A 330 7.82 -13.60 -19.87
CA SER A 330 8.46 -14.72 -20.59
C SER A 330 8.08 -16.09 -20.01
N TRP A 331 7.98 -16.20 -18.68
CA TRP A 331 7.62 -17.43 -17.97
C TRP A 331 6.19 -17.91 -18.26
N GLN A 332 5.26 -17.02 -18.61
CA GLN A 332 3.86 -17.37 -18.86
C GLN A 332 3.68 -18.27 -20.09
N ARG A 333 4.60 -18.22 -21.06
CA ARG A 333 4.56 -19.05 -22.28
C ARG A 333 4.77 -20.54 -22.01
N GLN A 334 5.22 -20.88 -20.80
CA GLN A 334 5.60 -22.24 -20.40
C GLN A 334 4.56 -22.88 -19.48
N LEU A 335 3.42 -22.23 -19.30
CA LEU A 335 2.32 -22.76 -18.51
C LEU A 335 1.58 -23.85 -19.28
N HIS A 336 1.53 -25.04 -18.71
CA HIS A 336 0.71 -26.12 -19.24
C HIS A 336 -0.77 -25.95 -18.84
N PRO A 337 -1.71 -26.78 -19.33
CA PRO A 337 -3.15 -26.48 -19.22
C PRO A 337 -3.81 -26.51 -17.83
N ARG A 338 -3.20 -27.13 -16.81
CA ARG A 338 -3.80 -27.34 -15.47
C ARG A 338 -2.77 -27.32 -14.36
N LEU A 339 -3.08 -26.79 -13.19
CA LEU A 339 -2.21 -26.87 -12.02
C LEU A 339 -2.00 -28.32 -11.57
N PHE A 340 -0.81 -28.59 -11.01
CA PHE A 340 -0.56 -29.86 -10.34
C PHE A 340 -1.22 -29.82 -8.96
N ASP A 341 -2.24 -30.66 -8.75
CA ASP A 341 -3.05 -30.69 -7.51
C ASP A 341 -2.20 -30.76 -6.24
N GLY A 342 -1.09 -31.51 -6.27
CA GLY A 342 -0.18 -31.64 -5.14
C GLY A 342 0.48 -30.32 -4.72
N VAL A 343 0.69 -29.38 -5.66
CA VAL A 343 1.27 -28.06 -5.34
C VAL A 343 0.30 -27.27 -4.49
N VAL A 344 -0.96 -27.21 -4.93
CA VAL A 344 -2.02 -26.48 -4.22
C VAL A 344 -2.33 -27.17 -2.88
N ALA A 345 -2.33 -28.51 -2.85
CA ALA A 345 -2.53 -29.28 -1.63
C ALA A 345 -1.42 -29.08 -0.58
N SER A 346 -0.22 -28.66 -0.99
CA SER A 346 0.89 -28.39 -0.07
C SER A 346 0.90 -26.97 0.48
N MET A 347 -0.03 -26.10 0.04
CA MET A 347 -0.17 -24.75 0.56
C MET A 347 -1.09 -24.75 1.79
N PRO A 348 -0.67 -24.23 2.95
CA PRO A 348 -1.58 -24.04 4.08
C PRO A 348 -2.69 -23.05 3.70
N HIS A 349 -3.95 -23.41 3.95
CA HIS A 349 -5.10 -22.53 3.65
C HIS A 349 -5.11 -21.24 4.48
N ASP A 350 -4.51 -21.29 5.66
CA ASP A 350 -4.42 -20.22 6.66
C ASP A 350 -3.09 -19.46 6.57
N ALA A 351 -2.30 -19.67 5.52
CA ALA A 351 -1.16 -18.81 5.23
C ALA A 351 -1.64 -17.42 4.77
N PHE A 352 -0.83 -16.38 5.01
CA PHE A 352 -1.14 -15.03 4.54
C PHE A 352 -1.39 -14.95 3.04
N ALA A 353 -0.50 -15.52 2.22
CA ALA A 353 -0.65 -15.47 0.77
C ALA A 353 -0.03 -16.69 0.10
N GLY A 354 -0.52 -17.01 -1.08
CA GLY A 354 0.09 -18.04 -1.91
C GLY A 354 -0.13 -17.78 -3.39
N PHE A 355 0.79 -18.30 -4.20
CA PHE A 355 0.77 -18.25 -5.65
C PHE A 355 1.20 -19.60 -6.21
N ALA A 356 0.41 -20.20 -7.08
CA ALA A 356 0.74 -21.43 -7.78
C ALA A 356 0.74 -21.21 -9.29
N ALA A 357 1.72 -21.78 -9.97
CA ALA A 357 1.83 -21.75 -11.41
C ALA A 357 2.13 -23.14 -11.98
N SER A 358 1.49 -23.41 -13.10
CA SER A 358 1.51 -24.68 -13.81
C SER A 358 2.71 -24.77 -14.76
N LEU A 359 3.91 -24.46 -14.26
CA LEU A 359 5.14 -24.32 -15.06
C LEU A 359 5.72 -25.68 -15.48
N ALA A 360 6.18 -25.79 -16.73
CA ALA A 360 7.04 -26.89 -17.16
C ALA A 360 8.47 -26.69 -16.61
N LEU A 361 8.95 -27.63 -15.78
CA LEU A 361 10.32 -27.64 -15.26
C LEU A 361 11.02 -28.94 -15.71
N PRO A 362 12.18 -28.87 -16.39
CA PRO A 362 12.96 -30.07 -16.70
C PRO A 362 13.37 -30.81 -15.41
N PRO A 363 13.26 -32.16 -15.36
CA PRO A 363 13.63 -32.95 -14.19
C PRO A 363 15.14 -32.98 -13.89
N ASP A 364 15.97 -32.60 -14.85
CA ASP A 364 17.43 -32.69 -14.82
C ASP A 364 18.14 -31.35 -14.59
N LEU A 365 17.41 -30.29 -14.21
CA LEU A 365 18.00 -28.96 -13.97
C LEU A 365 19.15 -29.05 -12.95
N THR A 366 20.35 -28.64 -13.35
CA THR A 366 21.54 -28.58 -12.50
C THR A 366 21.59 -27.27 -11.69
N GLY A 367 22.46 -27.19 -10.67
CA GLY A 367 22.62 -25.95 -9.88
C GLY A 367 23.04 -24.75 -10.73
N ASP A 368 23.76 -25.00 -11.84
CA ASP A 368 24.05 -23.99 -12.84
C ASP A 368 22.82 -23.61 -13.67
N ASP A 369 21.94 -24.56 -13.97
CA ASP A 369 20.70 -24.28 -14.70
C ASP A 369 19.69 -23.52 -13.82
N TRP A 370 19.64 -23.78 -12.52
CA TRP A 370 18.88 -22.96 -11.57
C TRP A 370 19.46 -21.56 -11.40
N ARG A 371 20.80 -21.44 -11.33
CA ARG A 371 21.45 -20.12 -11.33
C ARG A 371 21.22 -19.38 -12.64
N LYS A 372 21.26 -20.07 -13.78
CA LYS A 372 20.89 -19.51 -15.09
C LYS A 372 19.40 -19.17 -15.14
N LEU A 373 18.50 -19.96 -14.55
CA LEU A 373 17.08 -19.65 -14.48
C LEU A 373 16.84 -18.39 -13.64
N ALA A 374 17.52 -18.29 -12.50
CA ALA A 374 17.45 -17.13 -11.61
C ALA A 374 18.12 -15.88 -12.22
N ALA A 375 19.08 -16.04 -13.13
CA ALA A 375 19.83 -14.95 -13.75
C ALA A 375 19.43 -14.61 -15.20
N ALA A 376 18.80 -15.53 -15.94
CA ALA A 376 18.39 -15.38 -17.34
C ALA A 376 16.92 -15.79 -17.61
N GLY A 377 16.20 -16.25 -16.59
CA GLY A 377 14.80 -16.65 -16.70
C GLY A 377 14.69 -18.04 -17.33
N PRO A 378 13.47 -18.57 -17.44
CA PRO A 378 13.27 -19.83 -18.12
C PRO A 378 13.52 -19.71 -19.63
N ALA A 379 14.19 -20.71 -20.22
CA ALA A 379 14.54 -20.72 -21.65
C ALA A 379 13.28 -20.71 -22.54
N ALA A 380 13.28 -19.98 -23.66
CA ALA A 380 12.07 -19.79 -24.49
C ALA A 380 11.44 -21.09 -25.04
N ASN A 381 12.23 -22.17 -25.16
CA ASN A 381 11.79 -23.51 -25.58
C ASN A 381 12.49 -24.55 -24.68
N PRO A 382 11.91 -24.94 -23.53
CA PRO A 382 12.51 -25.96 -22.68
C PRO A 382 12.49 -27.34 -23.38
N PRO A 383 13.47 -28.23 -23.11
CA PRO A 383 13.42 -29.63 -23.55
C PRO A 383 12.16 -30.32 -23.01
N GLY A 384 11.67 -31.32 -23.76
CA GLY A 384 10.27 -31.81 -23.77
C GLY A 384 9.61 -32.08 -22.40
N PRO A 385 8.29 -31.84 -22.25
CA PRO A 385 7.69 -31.61 -20.94
C PRO A 385 7.27 -32.89 -20.21
N GLU A 386 7.54 -32.93 -18.91
CA GLU A 386 6.65 -33.56 -17.94
C GLU A 386 5.83 -32.47 -17.22
N PRO A 387 4.55 -32.72 -16.85
CA PRO A 387 3.77 -31.76 -16.08
C PRO A 387 4.39 -31.50 -14.71
N ALA A 388 4.79 -30.26 -14.46
CA ALA A 388 5.36 -29.81 -13.20
C ALA A 388 4.57 -28.59 -12.68
N GLY A 389 4.83 -28.22 -11.44
CA GLY A 389 4.19 -27.04 -10.86
C GLY A 389 5.08 -26.40 -9.81
N ILE A 390 4.98 -25.08 -9.70
CA ILE A 390 5.64 -24.31 -8.65
C ILE A 390 4.58 -23.63 -7.79
N GLY A 391 4.84 -23.60 -6.50
CA GLY A 391 4.08 -22.85 -5.51
C GLY A 391 5.01 -21.95 -4.73
N VAL A 392 4.55 -20.75 -4.41
CA VAL A 392 5.16 -19.86 -3.43
C VAL A 392 4.11 -19.58 -2.37
N VAL A 393 4.49 -19.72 -1.11
CA VAL A 393 3.67 -19.41 0.06
C VAL A 393 4.40 -18.32 0.83
N TRP A 394 3.67 -17.30 1.27
CA TRP A 394 4.17 -16.30 2.20
C TRP A 394 3.29 -16.33 3.43
N ASP A 395 3.94 -16.37 4.58
CA ASP A 395 3.24 -16.38 5.85
C ASP A 395 3.94 -15.56 6.93
N PHE A 396 3.19 -15.19 7.96
CA PHE A 396 3.73 -14.52 9.14
C PHE A 396 3.68 -15.44 10.35
N SER A 397 4.55 -15.20 11.31
CA SER A 397 4.42 -15.79 12.64
C SER A 397 4.88 -14.80 13.70
N PRO A 398 4.53 -14.99 14.98
CA PRO A 398 4.93 -14.09 16.04
C PRO A 398 6.46 -14.04 16.20
N ASP A 399 7.12 -15.15 15.90
CA ASP A 399 8.57 -15.31 15.95
C ASP A 399 9.26 -14.76 14.70
N ASP A 400 8.52 -14.60 13.61
CA ASP A 400 9.04 -14.15 12.31
C ASP A 400 8.13 -13.06 11.70
N PRO A 401 8.06 -11.86 12.32
CA PRO A 401 7.15 -10.78 11.90
C PRO A 401 7.51 -10.16 10.56
N ALA A 402 8.74 -10.37 10.08
CA ALA A 402 9.16 -10.00 8.72
C ALA A 402 8.51 -10.90 7.65
N GLY A 403 7.96 -12.05 8.06
CA GLY A 403 7.35 -13.05 7.21
C GLY A 403 8.35 -14.09 6.70
N ALA A 404 7.86 -15.31 6.56
CA ALA A 404 8.59 -16.46 6.04
C ALA A 404 8.04 -16.85 4.65
N VAL A 405 8.95 -17.26 3.76
CA VAL A 405 8.61 -17.67 2.40
C VAL A 405 8.87 -19.15 2.23
N GLY A 406 7.88 -19.85 1.68
CA GLY A 406 7.91 -21.25 1.31
C GLY A 406 7.84 -21.42 -0.20
N VAL A 407 8.51 -22.43 -0.72
CA VAL A 407 8.48 -22.83 -2.13
C VAL A 407 8.09 -24.30 -2.22
N VAL A 408 7.14 -24.61 -3.08
CA VAL A 408 6.70 -25.96 -3.43
C VAL A 408 7.11 -26.23 -4.87
N VAL A 409 7.71 -27.37 -5.12
CA VAL A 409 8.00 -27.82 -6.49
C VAL A 409 7.49 -29.24 -6.69
N ALA A 410 6.63 -29.42 -7.68
CA ALA A 410 6.21 -30.72 -8.16
C ALA A 410 7.01 -31.09 -9.40
N ASN A 411 7.64 -32.26 -9.39
CA ASN A 411 8.23 -32.86 -10.57
C ASN A 411 7.97 -34.38 -10.57
N PRO A 412 7.35 -34.95 -11.62
CA PRO A 412 6.92 -36.35 -11.62
C PRO A 412 8.07 -37.37 -11.82
N GLY A 413 9.26 -36.94 -12.24
CA GLY A 413 10.35 -37.86 -12.59
C GLY A 413 11.22 -38.36 -11.43
N GLN A 414 11.66 -37.45 -10.53
CA GLN A 414 12.39 -37.65 -9.26
C GLN A 414 12.99 -36.30 -8.80
N PRO A 415 12.25 -35.46 -8.04
CA PRO A 415 12.73 -34.15 -7.56
C PRO A 415 14.07 -34.25 -6.81
N GLN A 416 14.25 -35.30 -6.00
CA GLN A 416 15.45 -35.55 -5.21
C GLN A 416 16.70 -35.93 -6.02
N ALA A 417 16.56 -36.29 -7.29
CA ALA A 417 17.69 -36.68 -8.15
C ALA A 417 18.45 -35.48 -8.73
N SER A 418 17.84 -34.28 -8.73
CA SER A 418 18.53 -33.07 -9.18
C SER A 418 19.47 -32.55 -8.09
N ALA A 419 20.77 -32.61 -8.39
CA ALA A 419 21.85 -32.09 -7.55
C ALA A 419 21.67 -30.59 -7.16
N ALA A 420 20.85 -29.86 -7.91
CA ALA A 420 20.53 -28.46 -7.66
C ALA A 420 19.59 -28.27 -6.48
N TYR A 421 18.51 -29.06 -6.42
CA TYR A 421 17.65 -29.05 -5.25
C TYR A 421 18.44 -29.49 -4.04
N THR A 422 19.30 -30.52 -4.19
CA THR A 422 20.17 -31.04 -3.11
C THR A 422 21.02 -29.95 -2.45
N GLN A 423 21.35 -28.86 -3.15
CA GLN A 423 22.13 -27.74 -2.62
C GLN A 423 21.31 -26.78 -1.74
N TYR A 424 20.06 -26.47 -2.10
CA TYR A 424 19.11 -25.76 -1.22
C TYR A 424 18.63 -26.66 -0.06
N LEU A 425 18.72 -27.97 -0.25
CA LEU A 425 18.30 -29.08 0.61
C LEU A 425 19.30 -29.56 1.66
N LYS A 426 20.52 -29.01 1.71
CA LYS A 426 21.51 -29.45 2.70
C LYS A 426 21.10 -29.13 4.14
N ASN A 427 20.14 -28.23 4.32
CA ASN A 427 19.54 -27.97 5.62
C ASN A 427 18.29 -28.84 5.79
N GLN A 428 18.43 -29.94 6.54
CA GLN A 428 17.32 -30.85 6.87
C GLN A 428 16.19 -30.15 7.65
N ASP A 429 16.46 -29.01 8.27
CA ASP A 429 15.47 -28.25 9.04
C ASP A 429 14.58 -27.37 8.14
N LEU A 430 15.00 -27.11 6.90
CA LEU A 430 14.35 -26.16 5.98
C LEU A 430 13.86 -26.79 4.67
N GLY A 431 14.06 -28.09 4.48
CA GLY A 431 13.62 -28.85 3.31
C GLY A 431 12.92 -30.17 3.66
N ALA A 432 11.90 -30.55 2.87
CA ALA A 432 11.19 -31.81 3.05
C ALA A 432 10.57 -32.34 1.74
N GLU A 433 10.27 -33.64 1.72
CA GLU A 433 9.52 -34.30 0.66
C GLU A 433 8.11 -34.67 1.15
N CYS A 434 7.15 -34.66 0.23
CA CYS A 434 5.80 -35.14 0.51
C CYS A 434 5.19 -35.88 -0.71
N ALA A 435 4.00 -36.46 -0.53
CA ALA A 435 3.33 -37.29 -1.54
C ALA A 435 4.25 -38.38 -2.16
N GLY A 436 4.97 -39.12 -1.31
CA GLY A 436 5.86 -40.20 -1.74
C GLY A 436 7.11 -39.75 -2.51
N GLY A 437 7.54 -38.49 -2.34
CA GLY A 437 8.72 -37.92 -3.00
C GLY A 437 8.42 -37.19 -4.32
N SER A 438 7.14 -37.08 -4.72
CA SER A 438 6.75 -36.36 -5.94
C SER A 438 6.69 -34.83 -5.77
N LEU A 439 6.68 -34.38 -4.52
CA LEU A 439 6.63 -32.99 -4.13
C LEU A 439 7.81 -32.65 -3.23
N PHE A 440 8.47 -31.57 -3.58
CA PHE A 440 9.56 -31.00 -2.81
C PHE A 440 9.13 -29.67 -2.18
N LEU A 441 9.46 -29.48 -0.89
CA LEU A 441 9.08 -28.34 -0.08
C LEU A 441 10.34 -27.70 0.51
N ALA A 442 10.46 -26.38 0.41
CA ALA A 442 11.49 -25.61 1.11
C ALA A 442 10.86 -24.37 1.76
N ALA A 443 11.36 -23.94 2.91
CA ALA A 443 10.92 -22.71 3.53
C ALA A 443 12.06 -21.97 4.24
N SER A 444 11.91 -20.65 4.41
CA SER A 444 12.85 -19.84 5.16
C SER A 444 12.75 -20.05 6.68
N SER A 445 11.71 -20.74 7.17
CA SER A 445 11.52 -21.07 8.58
C SER A 445 11.00 -22.50 8.78
N ALA A 446 11.42 -23.14 9.88
CA ALA A 446 11.01 -24.51 10.21
C ALA A 446 9.51 -24.64 10.52
N ASN A 447 8.90 -23.58 11.08
CA ASN A 447 7.47 -23.55 11.35
C ASN A 447 6.65 -23.60 10.05
N LEU A 448 7.02 -22.76 9.06
CA LEU A 448 6.34 -22.76 7.77
C LEU A 448 6.52 -24.09 7.04
N LEU A 449 7.73 -24.66 7.08
CA LEU A 449 7.98 -25.98 6.49
C LEU A 449 7.07 -27.06 7.10
N THR A 450 6.95 -27.09 8.42
CA THR A 450 6.05 -28.03 9.12
C THR A 450 4.61 -27.88 8.64
N ARG A 451 4.09 -26.65 8.56
CA ARG A 451 2.72 -26.40 8.09
C ARG A 451 2.49 -26.82 6.64
N MET A 452 3.47 -26.62 5.76
CA MET A 452 3.41 -27.10 4.37
C MET A 452 3.37 -28.63 4.30
N LYS A 453 4.13 -29.33 5.15
CA LYS A 453 4.09 -30.80 5.25
C LYS A 453 2.74 -31.29 5.76
N ASP A 454 2.20 -30.64 6.78
CA ASP A 454 0.90 -30.98 7.34
C ASP A 454 -0.21 -30.82 6.28
N ALA A 455 -0.17 -29.75 5.50
CA ALA A 455 -1.10 -29.53 4.39
C ALA A 455 -0.98 -30.63 3.33
N CYS A 456 0.25 -30.91 2.88
CA CYS A 456 0.49 -31.95 1.88
C CYS A 456 0.06 -33.35 2.36
N ASN A 457 0.25 -33.65 3.64
CA ASN A 457 -0.17 -34.89 4.28
C ASN A 457 -1.67 -34.92 4.64
N LYS A 458 -2.44 -33.87 4.30
CA LYS A 458 -3.86 -33.70 4.63
C LYS A 458 -4.15 -33.70 6.14
N GLN A 459 -3.15 -33.34 6.94
CA GLN A 459 -3.27 -33.11 8.38
C GLN A 459 -3.77 -31.69 8.67
N SER A 460 -3.57 -30.77 7.74
CA SER A 460 -4.22 -29.45 7.70
C SER A 460 -4.92 -29.23 6.36
N LEU A 461 -5.84 -28.26 6.32
CA LEU A 461 -6.58 -27.94 5.09
C LEU A 461 -5.69 -27.14 4.12
N SER A 462 -5.79 -27.49 2.85
CA SER A 462 -5.29 -26.68 1.74
C SER A 462 -6.42 -25.83 1.11
N PRO A 463 -6.11 -24.80 0.31
CA PRO A 463 -7.11 -24.06 -0.45
C PRO A 463 -7.99 -24.98 -1.33
N LEU A 464 -7.46 -26.11 -1.80
CA LEU A 464 -8.18 -27.07 -2.64
C LEU A 464 -9.11 -27.97 -1.82
N ASP A 465 -8.73 -28.32 -0.59
CA ASP A 465 -9.54 -29.15 0.31
C ASP A 465 -10.68 -28.36 0.96
N TRP A 466 -10.54 -27.03 1.03
CA TRP A 466 -11.58 -26.13 1.53
C TRP A 466 -12.78 -26.00 0.57
N GLN A 467 -12.54 -26.12 -0.74
CA GLN A 467 -13.56 -25.90 -1.77
C GLN A 467 -14.29 -27.19 -2.17
N ARG A 468 -15.54 -27.04 -2.61
CA ARG A 468 -16.37 -28.15 -3.11
C ARG A 468 -17.00 -27.80 -4.47
N GLY A 469 -17.40 -28.84 -5.21
CA GLY A 469 -18.14 -28.69 -6.47
C GLY A 469 -17.43 -27.83 -7.51
N ALA A 470 -18.15 -26.87 -8.08
CA ALA A 470 -17.66 -26.02 -9.17
C ALA A 470 -16.42 -25.18 -8.80
N GLU A 471 -16.29 -24.75 -7.54
CA GLU A 471 -15.12 -23.96 -7.12
C GLU A 471 -13.85 -24.80 -7.04
N LYS A 472 -13.95 -26.04 -6.56
CA LYS A 472 -12.81 -26.97 -6.59
C LYS A 472 -12.36 -27.23 -8.03
N GLN A 473 -13.32 -27.45 -8.93
CA GLN A 473 -13.03 -27.65 -10.36
C GLN A 473 -12.38 -26.42 -10.99
N ARG A 474 -12.85 -25.20 -10.65
CA ARG A 474 -12.25 -23.93 -11.11
C ARG A 474 -10.77 -23.82 -10.74
N LEU A 475 -10.40 -24.21 -9.51
CA LEU A 475 -9.00 -24.19 -9.08
C LEU A 475 -8.16 -25.25 -9.80
N GLN A 476 -8.70 -26.46 -10.00
CA GLN A 476 -8.01 -27.56 -10.69
C GLN A 476 -7.80 -27.30 -12.20
N ASP A 477 -8.75 -26.62 -12.85
CA ASP A 477 -8.65 -26.27 -14.27
C ASP A 477 -7.86 -24.97 -14.54
N ALA A 478 -7.39 -24.29 -13.49
CA ALA A 478 -6.58 -23.08 -13.64
C ALA A 478 -5.14 -23.41 -14.03
N GLN A 479 -4.47 -22.45 -14.70
CA GLN A 479 -3.01 -22.47 -14.91
C GLN A 479 -2.28 -21.70 -13.82
N LEU A 480 -2.97 -20.70 -13.26
CA LEU A 480 -2.46 -19.80 -12.24
C LEU A 480 -3.49 -19.68 -11.14
N LEU A 481 -3.01 -19.72 -9.90
CA LEU A 481 -3.80 -19.51 -8.71
C LEU A 481 -3.05 -18.54 -7.81
N ALA A 482 -3.76 -17.59 -7.22
CA ALA A 482 -3.26 -16.75 -6.15
C ALA A 482 -4.30 -16.68 -5.04
N PHE A 483 -3.88 -16.58 -3.79
CA PHE A 483 -4.78 -16.26 -2.70
C PHE A 483 -4.13 -15.32 -1.69
N VAL A 484 -4.98 -14.55 -1.00
CA VAL A 484 -4.60 -13.68 0.11
C VAL A 484 -5.60 -13.85 1.25
N ASN A 485 -5.07 -14.16 2.43
CA ASN A 485 -5.78 -14.25 3.70
C ASN A 485 -5.35 -13.08 4.60
N PRO A 486 -6.04 -11.93 4.51
CA PRO A 486 -5.71 -10.77 5.34
C PRO A 486 -5.94 -11.03 6.84
N GLY A 487 -6.87 -11.92 7.20
CA GLY A 487 -7.14 -12.31 8.58
C GLY A 487 -5.96 -13.00 9.24
N ALA A 488 -5.35 -13.97 8.55
CA ALA A 488 -4.17 -14.68 9.05
C ALA A 488 -3.01 -13.73 9.32
N ALA A 489 -2.63 -12.89 8.35
CA ALA A 489 -1.55 -11.92 8.55
C ALA A 489 -1.83 -10.93 9.68
N ALA A 490 -3.03 -10.36 9.72
CA ALA A 490 -3.38 -9.39 10.74
C ALA A 490 -3.31 -9.99 12.14
N ARG A 491 -3.75 -11.25 12.31
CA ARG A 491 -3.62 -12.00 13.56
C ARG A 491 -2.15 -12.18 13.96
N GLU A 492 -1.32 -12.70 13.06
CA GLU A 492 0.08 -13.01 13.40
C GLU A 492 0.90 -11.74 13.66
N LEU A 493 0.71 -10.67 12.88
CA LEU A 493 1.33 -9.37 13.13
C LEU A 493 0.87 -8.76 14.46
N PHE A 494 -0.42 -8.92 14.79
CA PHE A 494 -0.95 -8.48 16.06
C PHE A 494 -0.30 -9.23 17.23
N LEU A 495 -0.15 -10.55 17.12
CA LEU A 495 0.54 -11.38 18.12
C LEU A 495 2.03 -11.01 18.26
N ALA A 496 2.71 -10.77 17.14
CA ALA A 496 4.10 -10.33 17.10
C ALA A 496 4.32 -8.98 17.80
N GLY A 497 3.32 -8.08 17.74
CA GLY A 497 3.32 -6.79 18.42
C GLY A 497 3.27 -6.84 19.95
N GLY A 498 3.62 -7.97 20.57
CA GLY A 498 3.60 -8.17 22.03
C GLY A 498 2.24 -8.61 22.57
N ALA A 499 1.24 -8.78 21.70
CA ALA A 499 0.00 -9.41 22.08
C ALA A 499 0.14 -10.93 22.19
N GLY A 500 1.27 -11.57 21.86
CA GLY A 500 1.48 -13.01 22.08
C GLY A 500 1.97 -13.39 23.50
N ALA A 501 2.63 -12.47 24.20
CA ALA A 501 3.27 -12.80 25.48
C ALA A 501 2.24 -13.03 26.59
N ASN A 502 2.08 -14.29 27.01
CA ASN A 502 1.39 -14.69 28.24
C ASN A 502 2.38 -14.55 29.40
N GLN A 503 2.48 -13.37 29.98
CA GLN A 503 2.75 -13.34 31.42
C GLN A 503 1.40 -13.47 32.07
N ASP A 504 1.04 -14.69 32.49
CA ASP A 504 -0.11 -14.88 33.37
C ASP A 504 0.08 -13.89 34.52
N ALA A 505 -0.82 -12.91 34.60
CA ALA A 505 -0.76 -11.89 35.63
C ALA A 505 -0.84 -12.64 36.97
N ASN A 506 0.31 -12.79 37.61
CA ASN A 506 0.39 -13.37 38.94
C ASN A 506 -0.61 -12.62 39.84
N GLU A 507 -1.36 -13.31 40.68
CA GLU A 507 -2.40 -12.69 41.52
C GLU A 507 -1.83 -11.59 42.44
N PHE A 508 -0.51 -11.62 42.66
CA PHE A 508 0.28 -10.64 43.40
C PHE A 508 0.83 -9.47 42.57
N ALA A 509 0.56 -9.39 41.26
CA ALA A 509 1.01 -8.30 40.42
C ALA A 509 0.29 -6.98 40.75
N PRO A 510 0.93 -5.81 40.60
CA PRO A 510 0.27 -4.52 40.76
C PRO A 510 -1.00 -4.39 39.91
N ARG A 511 -2.03 -3.72 40.43
CA ARG A 511 -3.34 -3.58 39.76
C ARG A 511 -3.26 -3.04 38.33
N TRP A 512 -2.37 -2.06 38.08
CA TRP A 512 -2.18 -1.52 36.73
C TRP A 512 -1.68 -2.58 35.74
N GLN A 513 -0.87 -3.55 36.20
CA GLN A 513 -0.34 -4.64 35.37
C GLN A 513 -1.44 -5.67 35.10
N GLN A 514 -2.27 -5.98 36.09
CA GLN A 514 -3.45 -6.84 35.92
C GLN A 514 -4.45 -6.23 34.93
N ASP A 515 -4.75 -4.93 35.08
CA ASP A 515 -5.63 -4.19 34.18
C ASP A 515 -5.04 -4.14 32.75
N TYR A 516 -3.72 -3.99 32.62
CA TYR A 516 -3.03 -4.01 31.33
C TYR A 516 -3.10 -5.38 30.64
N GLU A 517 -2.83 -6.47 31.35
CA GLU A 517 -2.94 -7.82 30.79
C GLU A 517 -4.41 -8.21 30.49
N ALA A 518 -5.36 -7.77 31.33
CA ALA A 518 -6.79 -7.93 31.04
C ALA A 518 -7.22 -7.16 29.78
N ALA A 519 -6.69 -5.95 29.57
CA ALA A 519 -6.90 -5.16 28.36
C ALA A 519 -6.28 -5.85 27.13
N LYS A 520 -5.07 -6.39 27.22
CA LYS A 520 -4.45 -7.20 26.16
C LYS A 520 -5.29 -8.43 25.83
N ALA A 521 -5.78 -9.16 26.83
CA ALA A 521 -6.64 -10.33 26.62
C ALA A 521 -7.99 -9.98 25.99
N ALA A 522 -8.60 -8.84 26.37
CA ALA A 522 -9.80 -8.33 25.70
C ALA A 522 -9.51 -7.97 24.24
N MET A 523 -8.40 -7.27 23.98
CA MET A 523 -7.97 -6.89 22.63
C MET A 523 -7.70 -8.12 21.75
N ARG A 524 -7.10 -9.19 22.30
CA ARG A 524 -6.93 -10.47 21.59
C ARG A 524 -8.26 -11.07 21.17
N ARG A 525 -9.22 -11.18 22.10
CA ARG A 525 -10.55 -11.76 21.80
C ARG A 525 -11.30 -10.96 20.74
N ASP A 526 -11.20 -9.64 20.78
CA ASP A 526 -11.83 -8.76 19.78
C ASP A 526 -11.10 -8.86 18.43
N GLY A 527 -9.77 -8.95 18.45
CA GLY A 527 -8.92 -9.18 17.29
C GLY A 527 -9.21 -10.52 16.60
N ASP A 528 -9.21 -11.64 17.33
CA ASP A 528 -9.48 -12.97 16.79
C ASP A 528 -10.84 -13.05 16.10
N LYS A 529 -11.88 -12.44 16.70
CA LYS A 529 -13.21 -12.31 16.09
C LYS A 529 -13.17 -11.48 14.82
N LEU A 530 -12.40 -10.39 14.80
CA LEU A 530 -12.28 -9.54 13.63
C LEU A 530 -11.57 -10.28 12.49
N PHE A 531 -10.41 -10.87 12.79
CA PHE A 531 -9.55 -11.53 11.82
C PHE A 531 -10.20 -12.77 11.22
N GLY A 532 -10.87 -13.60 12.03
CA GLY A 532 -11.58 -14.79 11.54
C GLY A 532 -12.81 -14.50 10.68
N ASN A 533 -13.31 -13.27 10.69
CA ASN A 533 -14.45 -12.85 9.84
C ASN A 533 -14.02 -12.24 8.50
N LEU A 534 -12.72 -11.98 8.30
CA LEU A 534 -12.24 -11.47 7.01
C LEU A 534 -12.25 -12.61 5.97
N PRO A 535 -12.82 -12.43 4.78
CA PRO A 535 -12.80 -13.48 3.76
C PRO A 535 -11.40 -13.68 3.18
N LEU A 536 -11.11 -14.90 2.74
CA LEU A 536 -9.96 -15.19 1.89
C LEU A 536 -10.29 -14.78 0.44
N LEU A 537 -9.36 -14.08 -0.19
CA LEU A 537 -9.46 -13.64 -1.57
C LEU A 537 -8.76 -14.68 -2.45
N SER A 538 -9.49 -15.40 -3.30
CA SER A 538 -8.95 -16.44 -4.19
C SER A 538 -9.07 -16.04 -5.65
N TYR A 539 -7.96 -16.04 -6.37
CA TYR A 539 -7.86 -15.74 -7.79
C TYR A 539 -7.41 -16.98 -8.54
N ALA A 540 -8.11 -17.33 -9.61
CA ALA A 540 -7.66 -18.41 -10.47
C ALA A 540 -8.02 -18.11 -11.93
N GLY A 541 -7.18 -18.56 -12.84
CA GLY A 541 -7.37 -18.28 -14.26
C GLY A 541 -6.29 -18.87 -15.13
N ARG A 542 -6.28 -18.39 -16.38
CA ARG A 542 -5.47 -18.89 -17.48
C ARG A 542 -4.84 -17.71 -18.21
N VAL A 543 -3.74 -17.96 -18.91
CA VAL A 543 -3.18 -16.97 -19.85
C VAL A 543 -4.06 -16.99 -21.10
N ALA A 544 -4.71 -15.87 -21.39
CA ALA A 544 -5.61 -15.76 -22.55
C ALA A 544 -4.83 -15.59 -23.86
N ASP A 545 -3.79 -14.74 -23.83
CA ASP A 545 -2.85 -14.51 -24.91
C ASP A 545 -1.48 -14.14 -24.31
N ASN A 546 -0.40 -14.72 -24.85
CA ASN A 546 0.98 -14.43 -24.46
C ASN A 546 1.37 -12.95 -24.62
N ALA A 547 0.65 -12.19 -25.45
CA ALA A 547 0.84 -10.75 -25.60
C ALA A 547 0.04 -9.91 -24.58
N ALA A 548 -1.08 -10.42 -24.07
CA ALA A 548 -1.97 -9.70 -23.16
C ALA A 548 -1.70 -10.02 -21.68
N GLY A 549 -1.00 -11.12 -21.38
CA GLY A 549 -0.76 -11.59 -20.03
C GLY A 549 -1.88 -12.47 -19.48
N ALA A 550 -1.96 -12.57 -18.15
CA ALA A 550 -2.95 -13.39 -17.47
C ALA A 550 -4.00 -12.55 -16.76
N ARG A 551 -5.25 -13.03 -16.75
CA ARG A 551 -6.34 -12.43 -16.00
C ARG A 551 -7.03 -13.50 -15.16
N LEU A 552 -6.99 -13.33 -13.84
CA LEU A 552 -7.45 -14.31 -12.86
C LEU A 552 -8.74 -13.82 -12.21
N GLN A 553 -9.78 -14.64 -12.25
CA GLN A 553 -11.08 -14.30 -11.67
C GLN A 553 -11.03 -14.49 -10.17
N GLY A 554 -11.45 -13.46 -9.44
CA GLY A 554 -11.56 -13.46 -7.99
C GLY A 554 -12.83 -14.12 -7.48
N LYS A 555 -12.73 -14.77 -6.32
CA LYS A 555 -13.83 -15.27 -5.48
C LYS A 555 -13.51 -15.04 -4.01
N LEU A 556 -14.54 -14.72 -3.22
CA LEU A 556 -14.45 -14.65 -1.78
C LEU A 556 -14.69 -16.04 -1.19
N VAL A 557 -13.84 -16.45 -0.25
CA VAL A 557 -13.93 -17.70 0.47
C VAL A 557 -14.11 -17.40 1.95
N ALA A 558 -15.20 -17.89 2.54
CA ALA A 558 -15.42 -17.76 3.98
C ALA A 558 -14.40 -18.60 4.75
N GLN A 559 -13.81 -18.02 5.81
CA GLN A 559 -12.87 -18.70 6.71
C GLN A 559 -13.55 -19.57 7.77
N ALA A 560 -14.82 -19.32 8.05
CA ALA A 560 -15.60 -20.22 8.89
C ALA A 560 -16.08 -21.40 8.05
N VAL A 561 -15.79 -22.62 8.50
CA VAL A 561 -16.58 -23.79 8.10
C VAL A 561 -18.03 -23.41 8.38
N ALA A 562 -18.90 -23.46 7.37
CA ALA A 562 -20.34 -23.45 7.61
C ALA A 562 -20.62 -24.64 8.54
N ALA A 563 -20.72 -24.37 9.84
CA ALA A 563 -21.18 -25.35 10.80
C ALA A 563 -22.61 -25.70 10.38
N ALA A 564 -22.77 -26.94 9.90
CA ALA A 564 -24.02 -27.64 9.66
C ALA A 564 -25.07 -26.92 8.80
N ALA A 565 -25.17 -27.34 7.55
CA ALA A 565 -26.47 -27.57 6.93
C ALA A 565 -26.52 -29.07 6.59
N ASP A 566 -26.96 -29.86 7.57
CA ASP A 566 -27.66 -31.11 7.32
C ASP A 566 -29.12 -30.77 6.96
#